data_AF-A0A0M8WQ81-F1
#
_entry.id   AF-A0A0M8WQ81-F1
#
_cell.length_a   1.000
_cell.length_b   1.000
_cell.length_c   1.000
_cell.angle_alpha   90.00
_cell.angle_beta   90.00
_cell.angle_gamma   90.00
#
_symmetry.space_group_name_H-M   'P 1'
#
loop_
_entity.id
_entity.type
_entity.pdbx_description
1 polymer ?
#
loop_
_entity_poly.entity_id
_entity_poly.type
_entity_poly.pdbx_seq_one_letter_code
_entity_poly.pdbx_strand_id
1 'polypeptide(L)'
;MLCPHRQPSIHSPEVDVSGSSARSAYRRARTAVASAAALAAAAVGLWTGLGGESAHAAGAVPSPDHVVVVVFENHAYSQVIGSSSAPYINSLKTGGANLTQSYAETHPSQPNYFALFSGSTQGITDDSCYTPGFSSAPNLASELIAAGRTWASYNETLPSQGSTTCSSGDYARKHNPWFGFSNVPTSTAKTFTQFPADYTTLPQVSFVVPNLCSDMHDCSVSTGDTWLKNNLGAYATWAKTHNSLLVVTFDEDNRLSGNRIPTVLYGQPVTPGSSSATTYNHYDLLRTLEDSQGLSTHAGNAASAKDISGIWAS
;
A
#
# COMPACT_ATOMS: atom_id res chain seq x y z
N MET A 1 60.95 -34.47 12.54
CA MET A 1 61.70 -33.65 11.55
C MET A 1 61.34 -32.18 11.72
N LEU A 2 62.16 -31.27 11.22
CA LEU A 2 62.06 -29.82 11.45
C LEU A 2 61.26 -29.09 10.34
N CYS A 3 60.81 -27.88 10.70
CA CYS A 3 60.42 -26.75 9.83
C CYS A 3 61.68 -26.14 9.13
N PRO A 4 61.68 -24.95 8.45
CA PRO A 4 60.62 -23.94 8.27
C PRO A 4 60.53 -23.26 6.87
N HIS A 5 59.74 -22.17 6.82
CA HIS A 5 59.54 -21.18 5.74
C HIS A 5 60.80 -20.69 4.97
N ARG A 6 60.57 -20.15 3.74
CA ARG A 6 60.99 -18.78 3.36
C ARG A 6 60.35 -18.24 2.05
N GLN A 7 59.90 -16.98 2.10
CA GLN A 7 59.95 -15.98 1.00
C GLN A 7 61.40 -15.42 0.93
N PRO A 8 61.89 -14.65 -0.10
CA PRO A 8 61.20 -13.52 -0.76
C PRO A 8 61.67 -13.07 -2.19
N SER A 9 61.26 -11.85 -2.57
CA SER A 9 62.02 -10.81 -3.32
C SER A 9 62.12 -10.77 -4.87
N ILE A 10 61.47 -9.73 -5.42
CA ILE A 10 62.05 -8.57 -6.15
C ILE A 10 63.20 -8.83 -7.15
N HIS A 11 62.95 -8.60 -8.45
CA HIS A 11 63.67 -7.59 -9.25
C HIS A 11 62.96 -7.24 -10.57
N SER A 12 63.02 -5.96 -10.95
CA SER A 12 62.88 -5.49 -12.33
C SER A 12 64.26 -5.47 -13.00
N PRO A 13 64.33 -5.50 -14.35
CA PRO A 13 65.39 -4.82 -15.09
C PRO A 13 64.85 -3.53 -15.71
N GLU A 14 65.60 -2.45 -15.55
CA GLU A 14 65.41 -1.20 -16.28
C GLU A 14 66.10 -1.24 -17.66
N VAL A 15 65.61 -0.40 -18.57
CA VAL A 15 66.37 0.41 -19.54
C VAL A 15 67.43 -0.25 -20.45
N ASP A 16 67.31 0.04 -21.75
CA ASP A 16 68.47 0.31 -22.61
C ASP A 16 68.30 1.70 -23.27
N VAL A 17 69.39 2.43 -23.52
CA VAL A 17 69.40 3.82 -24.02
C VAL A 17 70.41 4.01 -25.15
N SER A 18 69.88 4.29 -26.35
CA SER A 18 70.58 4.98 -27.43
C SER A 18 69.54 5.47 -28.46
N GLY A 19 69.63 6.67 -29.06
CA GLY A 19 70.61 7.73 -28.90
C GLY A 19 70.46 8.81 -29.99
N SER A 20 71.39 9.77 -30.05
CA SER A 20 71.51 10.86 -31.05
C SER A 20 70.54 12.05 -30.93
N SER A 21 70.95 13.20 -31.49
CA SER A 21 70.30 14.52 -31.35
C SER A 21 70.63 15.45 -32.54
N ALA A 22 69.63 16.12 -33.13
CA ALA A 22 69.81 17.02 -34.28
C ALA A 22 68.80 18.19 -34.36
N ARG A 23 69.02 19.22 -33.53
CA ARG A 23 68.94 20.67 -33.84
C ARG A 23 67.77 21.25 -34.69
N SER A 24 66.94 22.04 -34.00
CA SER A 24 66.46 23.40 -34.35
C SER A 24 65.56 23.66 -35.57
N ALA A 25 64.43 24.32 -35.31
CA ALA A 25 63.61 25.04 -36.30
C ALA A 25 64.20 26.42 -36.67
N TYR A 26 63.68 27.06 -37.74
CA TYR A 26 62.97 28.36 -37.62
C TYR A 26 62.34 28.88 -38.94
N ARG A 27 61.25 29.65 -38.80
CA ARG A 27 60.53 30.57 -39.75
C ARG A 27 59.18 30.04 -40.27
N ARG A 28 58.13 30.85 -40.42
CA ARG A 28 57.65 32.10 -39.77
C ARG A 28 56.32 32.49 -40.46
N ALA A 29 55.25 32.82 -39.74
CA ALA A 29 54.04 33.46 -40.28
C ALA A 29 53.39 34.40 -39.25
N ARG A 30 52.60 35.39 -39.69
CA ARG A 30 52.01 36.48 -38.87
C ARG A 30 50.79 37.11 -39.56
N THR A 31 49.90 37.85 -38.88
CA THR A 31 49.88 38.14 -37.42
C THR A 31 48.80 37.30 -36.72
N ALA A 32 47.65 37.75 -36.19
CA ALA A 32 47.05 39.07 -35.90
C ALA A 32 46.11 38.94 -34.68
N VAL A 33 45.95 40.00 -33.88
CA VAL A 33 45.18 39.96 -32.61
C VAL A 33 44.45 41.29 -32.37
N ALA A 34 43.12 41.22 -32.21
CA ALA A 34 42.23 42.12 -31.47
C ALA A 34 40.81 41.51 -31.57
N SER A 35 40.06 41.19 -30.50
CA SER A 35 39.59 42.03 -29.38
C SER A 35 38.48 43.01 -29.79
N ALA A 36 37.23 42.58 -29.62
CA ALA A 36 36.03 43.42 -29.59
C ALA A 36 35.03 42.81 -28.59
N ALA A 37 34.28 43.64 -27.86
CA ALA A 37 33.35 43.21 -26.83
C ALA A 37 32.03 43.99 -26.86
N ALA A 38 30.93 43.28 -26.64
CA ALA A 38 29.56 43.75 -26.41
C ALA A 38 28.82 44.46 -27.56
N LEU A 39 27.48 44.41 -27.45
CA LEU A 39 26.44 44.99 -28.31
C LEU A 39 26.28 44.30 -29.70
N ALA A 40 25.08 43.94 -30.17
CA ALA A 40 23.72 44.18 -29.65
C ALA A 40 22.80 42.94 -29.73
N ALA A 41 21.55 43.10 -29.28
CA ALA A 41 20.59 42.05 -28.92
C ALA A 41 19.83 41.38 -30.10
N ALA A 42 18.83 40.57 -29.73
CA ALA A 42 17.75 40.01 -30.56
C ALA A 42 18.03 38.72 -31.39
N ALA A 43 18.28 37.61 -30.69
CA ALA A 43 18.07 36.25 -31.20
C ALA A 43 17.54 35.25 -30.15
N VAL A 44 16.83 35.74 -29.11
CA VAL A 44 16.09 34.89 -28.16
C VAL A 44 14.61 35.04 -28.47
N GLY A 45 14.02 34.03 -29.11
CA GLY A 45 12.64 34.07 -29.59
C GLY A 45 12.00 32.68 -29.70
N LEU A 46 10.99 32.45 -28.86
CA LEU A 46 9.95 31.41 -28.97
C LEU A 46 10.41 29.97 -29.30
N TRP A 47 10.77 29.24 -28.25
CA TRP A 47 10.34 27.85 -28.05
C TRP A 47 9.64 27.71 -26.69
N THR A 48 8.56 28.47 -26.52
CA THR A 48 7.72 28.48 -25.31
C THR A 48 6.31 28.00 -25.64
N GLY A 49 5.95 26.80 -25.21
CA GLY A 49 4.55 26.35 -25.13
C GLY A 49 4.04 25.47 -26.27
N LEU A 50 4.49 24.22 -26.33
CA LEU A 50 3.65 23.04 -26.61
C LEU A 50 4.17 21.89 -25.75
N GLY A 51 3.29 21.03 -25.21
CA GLY A 51 3.70 19.85 -24.43
C GLY A 51 4.05 20.11 -22.95
N GLY A 52 3.70 21.29 -22.41
CA GLY A 52 3.55 21.44 -20.97
C GLY A 52 2.26 20.77 -20.52
N GLU A 53 2.28 19.44 -20.35
CA GLU A 53 1.20 18.76 -19.66
C GLU A 53 1.03 19.41 -18.29
N SER A 54 -0.19 19.85 -17.98
CA SER A 54 -0.50 20.29 -16.63
C SER A 54 -0.44 19.05 -15.75
N ALA A 55 0.69 18.89 -15.06
CA ALA A 55 0.79 17.98 -13.93
C ALA A 55 -0.26 18.44 -12.92
N HIS A 56 -1.46 17.86 -13.01
CA HIS A 56 -2.45 17.91 -11.96
C HIS A 56 -1.70 17.49 -10.70
N ALA A 57 -1.59 18.41 -9.73
CA ALA A 57 -1.09 18.05 -8.42
C ALA A 57 -1.91 16.85 -7.97
N ALA A 58 -1.25 15.71 -7.72
CA ALA A 58 -1.93 14.52 -7.24
C ALA A 58 -2.69 14.96 -5.98
N GLY A 59 -4.03 14.89 -6.05
CA GLY A 59 -4.87 15.36 -4.96
C GLY A 59 -4.41 14.65 -3.69
N ALA A 60 -3.95 15.42 -2.71
CA ALA A 60 -3.37 14.86 -1.49
C ALA A 60 -4.36 13.89 -0.85
N VAL A 61 -3.85 12.82 -0.24
CA VAL A 61 -4.69 11.82 0.42
C VAL A 61 -5.69 12.53 1.34
N PRO A 62 -7.00 12.34 1.15
CA PRO A 62 -8.00 13.03 1.97
C PRO A 62 -7.87 12.56 3.42
N SER A 63 -8.25 13.42 4.36
CA SER A 63 -8.29 13.08 5.79
C SER A 63 -9.73 12.87 6.27
N PRO A 64 -10.32 11.67 6.03
CA PRO A 64 -11.63 11.31 6.55
C PRO A 64 -11.62 11.20 8.09
N ASP A 65 -12.73 11.62 8.69
CA ASP A 65 -13.02 11.50 10.11
C ASP A 65 -13.14 10.02 10.53
N HIS A 66 -13.66 9.18 9.61
CA HIS A 66 -13.79 7.74 9.80
C HIS A 66 -13.48 6.97 8.50
N VAL A 67 -12.61 5.97 8.59
CA VAL A 67 -12.40 4.94 7.57
C VAL A 67 -12.91 3.60 8.07
N VAL A 68 -13.67 2.88 7.25
CA VAL A 68 -13.95 1.45 7.43
C VAL A 68 -13.28 0.68 6.30
N VAL A 69 -12.39 -0.24 6.64
CA VAL A 69 -11.81 -1.22 5.69
C VAL A 69 -12.50 -2.56 5.93
N VAL A 70 -13.02 -3.18 4.87
CA VAL A 70 -13.54 -4.55 4.90
C VAL A 70 -12.74 -5.40 3.92
N VAL A 71 -12.32 -6.58 4.40
CA VAL A 71 -11.50 -7.54 3.64
C VAL A 71 -12.35 -8.80 3.36
N PHE A 72 -12.38 -9.19 2.10
CA PHE A 72 -12.98 -10.45 1.60
C PHE A 72 -11.87 -11.38 1.10
N GLU A 73 -12.22 -12.61 0.72
CA GLU A 73 -11.27 -13.73 0.60
C GLU A 73 -11.14 -14.30 -0.82
N ASN A 74 -9.93 -14.74 -1.17
CA ASN A 74 -9.64 -15.79 -2.16
C ASN A 74 -10.27 -15.62 -3.57
N HIS A 75 -10.44 -14.40 -4.07
CA HIS A 75 -11.17 -14.12 -5.32
C HIS A 75 -10.42 -13.17 -6.26
N ALA A 76 -10.20 -13.62 -7.50
CA ALA A 76 -9.61 -12.79 -8.54
C ALA A 76 -10.53 -11.63 -8.94
N TYR A 77 -9.91 -10.50 -9.31
CA TYR A 77 -10.57 -9.26 -9.75
C TYR A 77 -11.80 -9.48 -10.65
N SER A 78 -11.74 -10.38 -11.63
CA SER A 78 -12.82 -10.66 -12.59
C SER A 78 -13.92 -11.61 -12.11
N GLN A 79 -13.77 -12.27 -10.95
CA GLN A 79 -14.87 -13.00 -10.30
C GLN A 79 -15.87 -12.04 -9.62
N VAL A 80 -15.43 -10.80 -9.34
CA VAL A 80 -16.18 -9.78 -8.59
C VAL A 80 -16.46 -8.56 -9.47
N ILE A 81 -15.45 -7.88 -10.02
CA ILE A 81 -15.64 -6.67 -10.82
C ILE A 81 -16.19 -7.04 -12.20
N GLY A 82 -17.38 -6.52 -12.53
CA GLY A 82 -18.17 -6.88 -13.71
C GLY A 82 -19.06 -8.12 -13.52
N SER A 83 -18.97 -8.81 -12.38
CA SER A 83 -19.72 -10.04 -12.10
C SER A 83 -21.16 -9.77 -11.66
N SER A 84 -22.12 -10.48 -12.26
CA SER A 84 -23.52 -10.47 -11.82
C SER A 84 -23.73 -11.11 -10.44
N SER A 85 -22.73 -11.83 -9.92
CA SER A 85 -22.73 -12.37 -8.55
C SER A 85 -22.30 -11.34 -7.50
N ALA A 86 -21.78 -10.18 -7.91
CA ALA A 86 -21.36 -9.09 -7.01
C ALA A 86 -22.08 -7.75 -7.31
N PRO A 87 -23.43 -7.71 -7.36
CA PRO A 87 -24.17 -6.52 -7.77
C PRO A 87 -23.96 -5.32 -6.84
N TYR A 88 -23.76 -5.52 -5.54
CA TYR A 88 -23.54 -4.42 -4.60
C TYR A 88 -22.13 -3.84 -4.71
N ILE A 89 -21.07 -4.67 -4.75
CA ILE A 89 -19.69 -4.21 -4.97
C ILE A 89 -19.58 -3.46 -6.31
N ASN A 90 -20.26 -3.93 -7.36
CA ASN A 90 -20.29 -3.20 -8.64
C ASN A 90 -21.08 -1.88 -8.58
N SER A 91 -22.06 -1.76 -7.68
CA SER A 91 -22.73 -0.47 -7.41
C SER A 91 -21.81 0.52 -6.66
N LEU A 92 -21.05 0.05 -5.66
CA LEU A 92 -20.02 0.84 -4.97
C LEU A 92 -18.95 1.31 -5.96
N LYS A 93 -18.42 0.39 -6.78
CA LYS A 93 -17.48 0.67 -7.87
C LYS A 93 -17.99 1.73 -8.86
N THR A 94 -19.31 1.86 -9.03
CA THR A 94 -19.92 2.84 -9.94
C THR A 94 -20.13 4.21 -9.28
N GLY A 95 -20.42 4.28 -7.97
CA GLY A 95 -20.61 5.54 -7.22
C GLY A 95 -19.38 6.03 -6.42
N GLY A 96 -18.26 5.30 -6.51
CA GLY A 96 -16.96 5.58 -5.90
C GLY A 96 -15.84 5.33 -6.91
N ALA A 97 -14.77 4.67 -6.49
CA ALA A 97 -13.57 4.43 -7.29
C ALA A 97 -13.15 2.95 -7.32
N ASN A 98 -12.38 2.58 -8.35
CA ASN A 98 -11.93 1.21 -8.57
C ASN A 98 -10.45 1.15 -8.99
N LEU A 99 -9.63 0.43 -8.22
CA LEU A 99 -8.23 0.21 -8.55
C LEU A 99 -8.13 -0.99 -9.51
N THR A 100 -7.85 -0.74 -10.78
CA THR A 100 -7.87 -1.77 -11.83
C THR A 100 -6.63 -2.69 -11.80
N GLN A 101 -5.61 -2.29 -11.05
CA GLN A 101 -4.29 -2.93 -10.94
C GLN A 101 -3.89 -3.04 -9.44
N SER A 102 -4.82 -3.49 -8.59
CA SER A 102 -4.53 -3.83 -7.19
C SER A 102 -4.09 -5.29 -7.05
N TYR A 103 -3.08 -5.56 -6.23
CA TYR A 103 -2.45 -6.86 -6.07
C TYR A 103 -2.21 -7.22 -4.60
N ALA A 104 -2.31 -8.49 -4.26
CA ALA A 104 -1.88 -9.02 -2.97
C ALA A 104 -0.42 -9.51 -3.02
N GLU A 105 0.25 -9.54 -1.87
CA GLU A 105 1.71 -9.74 -1.79
C GLU A 105 2.15 -11.18 -2.08
N THR A 106 1.37 -12.16 -1.60
CA THR A 106 1.75 -13.58 -1.62
C THR A 106 0.52 -14.50 -1.50
N HIS A 107 0.76 -15.79 -1.34
CA HIS A 107 -0.20 -16.76 -0.83
C HIS A 107 0.41 -17.55 0.36
N PRO A 108 -0.37 -18.10 1.30
CA PRO A 108 -1.82 -17.99 1.47
C PRO A 108 -2.26 -16.72 2.22
N SER A 109 -3.55 -16.68 2.60
CA SER A 109 -4.27 -15.53 3.14
C SER A 109 -3.58 -14.81 4.28
N GLN A 110 -3.19 -15.53 5.33
CA GLN A 110 -2.76 -14.95 6.59
C GLN A 110 -1.57 -13.97 6.45
N PRO A 111 -0.47 -14.30 5.71
CA PRO A 111 0.55 -13.34 5.31
C PRO A 111 0.05 -12.00 4.76
N ASN A 112 -1.01 -11.98 3.94
CA ASN A 112 -1.54 -10.76 3.31
C ASN A 112 -2.25 -9.85 4.33
N TYR A 113 -2.96 -10.42 5.31
CA TYR A 113 -3.52 -9.65 6.43
C TYR A 113 -2.42 -8.96 7.27
N PHE A 114 -1.32 -9.68 7.55
CA PHE A 114 -0.17 -9.07 8.22
C PHE A 114 0.48 -7.97 7.38
N ALA A 115 0.60 -8.18 6.07
CA ALA A 115 1.11 -7.18 5.13
C ALA A 115 0.28 -5.88 5.13
N LEU A 116 -1.05 -6.00 4.99
CA LEU A 116 -2.00 -4.88 4.98
C LEU A 116 -2.08 -4.12 6.32
N PHE A 117 -1.75 -4.77 7.44
CA PHE A 117 -1.84 -4.17 8.77
C PHE A 117 -0.51 -3.60 9.30
N SER A 118 0.64 -4.09 8.80
CA SER A 118 1.97 -3.82 9.39
C SER A 118 3.12 -3.63 8.39
N GLY A 119 2.82 -3.58 7.10
CA GLY A 119 3.83 -3.39 6.05
C GLY A 119 4.77 -4.59 5.87
N SER A 120 4.45 -5.75 6.44
CA SER A 120 5.26 -6.96 6.39
C SER A 120 4.42 -8.19 6.74
N THR A 121 4.75 -9.35 6.17
CA THR A 121 4.12 -10.63 6.56
C THR A 121 4.51 -11.09 7.98
N GLN A 122 5.38 -10.34 8.68
CA GLN A 122 5.94 -10.68 10.01
C GLN A 122 6.66 -12.05 10.06
N GLY A 123 7.05 -12.60 8.91
CA GLY A 123 7.63 -13.95 8.82
C GLY A 123 6.60 -15.09 8.84
N ILE A 124 5.29 -14.78 8.81
CA ILE A 124 4.25 -15.77 8.56
C ILE A 124 4.34 -16.21 7.09
N THR A 125 4.24 -17.52 6.85
CA THR A 125 4.34 -18.15 5.52
C THR A 125 3.18 -19.10 5.19
N ASP A 126 2.26 -19.31 6.13
CA ASP A 126 1.10 -20.19 5.99
C ASP A 126 -0.09 -19.69 6.82
N ASP A 127 -1.21 -20.42 6.74
CA ASP A 127 -2.45 -20.17 7.48
C ASP A 127 -2.48 -20.85 8.87
N SER A 128 -1.33 -21.33 9.38
CA SER A 128 -1.29 -21.99 10.69
C SER A 128 -1.48 -21.01 11.85
N CYS A 129 -1.83 -21.55 13.03
CA CYS A 129 -2.17 -20.71 14.18
C CYS A 129 -0.92 -20.05 14.82
N TYR A 130 -0.68 -18.77 14.54
CA TYR A 130 0.41 -18.03 15.20
C TYR A 130 0.20 -17.90 16.72
N THR A 131 1.26 -17.57 17.45
CA THR A 131 1.19 -17.26 18.89
C THR A 131 0.75 -15.81 19.10
N PRO A 132 -0.34 -15.49 19.82
CA PRO A 132 -0.73 -14.11 20.05
C PRO A 132 0.38 -13.28 20.72
N GLY A 133 0.56 -12.04 20.27
CA GLY A 133 1.58 -11.11 20.77
C GLY A 133 3.03 -11.42 20.37
N PHE A 134 3.27 -12.29 19.38
CA PHE A 134 4.64 -12.68 18.96
C PHE A 134 5.49 -11.52 18.41
N SER A 135 4.88 -10.48 17.84
CA SER A 135 5.56 -9.30 17.32
C SER A 135 5.34 -8.08 18.21
N SER A 136 6.24 -7.11 18.12
CA SER A 136 6.10 -5.74 18.67
C SER A 136 6.45 -4.67 17.63
N ALA A 137 6.51 -5.04 16.35
CA ALA A 137 6.81 -4.14 15.24
C ALA A 137 5.72 -3.06 15.08
N PRO A 138 6.06 -1.90 14.47
CA PRO A 138 5.07 -0.91 14.03
C PRO A 138 3.98 -1.54 13.16
N ASN A 139 2.77 -1.02 13.32
CA ASN A 139 1.56 -1.41 12.63
C ASN A 139 0.51 -0.30 12.77
N LEU A 140 -0.48 -0.29 11.87
CA LEU A 140 -1.49 0.76 11.76
C LEU A 140 -2.13 1.14 13.10
N ALA A 141 -2.56 0.15 13.90
CA ALA A 141 -3.17 0.44 15.19
C ALA A 141 -2.19 1.07 16.19
N SER A 142 -0.96 0.57 16.26
CA SER A 142 0.07 1.11 17.15
C SER A 142 0.47 2.55 16.82
N GLU A 143 0.55 2.90 15.54
CA GLU A 143 0.90 4.26 15.10
C GLU A 143 -0.27 5.25 15.27
N LEU A 144 -1.50 4.81 14.99
CA LEU A 144 -2.71 5.58 15.33
C LEU A 144 -2.78 5.87 16.84
N ILE A 145 -2.60 4.85 17.68
CA ILE A 145 -2.61 5.02 19.16
C ILE A 145 -1.48 5.96 19.61
N ALA A 146 -0.27 5.85 19.05
CA ALA A 146 0.85 6.74 19.35
C ALA A 146 0.57 8.20 18.93
N ALA A 147 -0.16 8.42 17.83
CA ALA A 147 -0.63 9.73 17.38
C ALA A 147 -1.86 10.26 18.13
N GLY A 148 -2.35 9.55 19.16
CA GLY A 148 -3.56 9.92 19.91
C GLY A 148 -4.87 9.69 19.14
N ARG A 149 -4.84 8.92 18.05
CA ARG A 149 -5.98 8.56 17.22
C ARG A 149 -6.64 7.28 17.68
N THR A 150 -7.85 7.04 17.16
CA THR A 150 -8.71 5.92 17.56
C THR A 150 -8.77 4.81 16.51
N TRP A 151 -8.67 3.56 16.98
CA TRP A 151 -8.75 2.34 16.18
C TRP A 151 -9.66 1.29 16.83
N ALA A 152 -10.33 0.47 16.03
CA ALA A 152 -10.85 -0.84 16.45
C ALA A 152 -10.94 -1.82 15.26
N SER A 153 -11.14 -3.10 15.54
CA SER A 153 -11.68 -4.05 14.56
C SER A 153 -13.02 -4.61 15.03
N TYR A 154 -13.86 -5.01 14.07
CA TYR A 154 -15.23 -5.48 14.28
C TYR A 154 -15.42 -6.79 13.53
N ASN A 155 -15.46 -7.89 14.28
CA ASN A 155 -15.13 -9.21 13.75
C ASN A 155 -16.33 -10.15 13.91
N GLU A 156 -16.80 -10.71 12.79
CA GLU A 156 -17.98 -11.58 12.78
C GLU A 156 -17.68 -12.94 13.42
N THR A 157 -18.64 -13.47 14.16
CA THR A 157 -18.53 -14.72 14.95
C THR A 157 -17.37 -14.79 15.96
N LEU A 158 -16.59 -13.72 16.16
CA LEU A 158 -15.61 -13.60 17.25
C LEU A 158 -16.33 -13.87 18.59
N PRO A 159 -15.94 -14.90 19.39
CA PRO A 159 -16.77 -15.34 20.52
C PRO A 159 -16.93 -14.33 21.65
N SER A 160 -15.96 -13.42 21.81
CA SER A 160 -16.01 -12.30 22.75
C SER A 160 -14.97 -11.25 22.39
N GLN A 161 -15.18 -10.00 22.82
CA GLN A 161 -14.24 -8.91 22.63
C GLN A 161 -12.85 -9.30 23.19
N GLY A 162 -11.81 -9.17 22.37
CA GLY A 162 -10.44 -9.55 22.69
C GLY A 162 -10.14 -11.06 22.74
N SER A 163 -11.07 -11.92 22.30
CA SER A 163 -10.83 -13.38 22.26
C SER A 163 -9.72 -13.75 21.29
N THR A 164 -8.65 -14.37 21.80
CA THR A 164 -7.50 -14.83 21.01
C THR A 164 -7.62 -16.28 20.53
N THR A 165 -8.82 -16.90 20.60
CA THR A 165 -9.05 -18.25 20.07
C THR A 165 -8.62 -18.35 18.60
N CYS A 166 -8.13 -19.51 18.18
CA CYS A 166 -7.69 -19.69 16.79
C CYS A 166 -8.86 -19.67 15.81
N SER A 167 -9.93 -20.38 16.18
CA SER A 167 -11.20 -20.42 15.44
C SER A 167 -12.37 -20.67 16.39
N SER A 168 -13.59 -20.45 15.92
CA SER A 168 -14.83 -20.82 16.64
C SER A 168 -16.03 -20.77 15.69
N GLY A 169 -16.55 -21.94 15.29
CA GLY A 169 -17.44 -21.98 14.13
C GLY A 169 -16.76 -21.37 12.90
N ASP A 170 -17.45 -20.48 12.22
CA ASP A 170 -16.98 -19.80 11.01
C ASP A 170 -15.94 -18.68 11.28
N TYR A 171 -15.66 -18.35 12.54
CA TYR A 171 -14.62 -17.38 12.89
C TYR A 171 -13.22 -17.99 12.71
N ALA A 172 -12.34 -17.29 11.98
CA ALA A 172 -10.94 -17.64 11.81
C ALA A 172 -10.00 -16.47 12.19
N ARG A 173 -9.15 -16.65 13.20
CA ARG A 173 -8.18 -15.63 13.63
C ARG A 173 -7.06 -15.36 12.60
N LYS A 174 -6.97 -16.18 11.53
CA LYS A 174 -6.05 -15.92 10.42
C LYS A 174 -6.37 -14.60 9.68
N HIS A 175 -7.64 -14.19 9.64
CA HIS A 175 -8.08 -12.89 9.08
C HIS A 175 -7.91 -11.70 10.06
N ASN A 176 -7.32 -11.92 11.25
CA ASN A 176 -7.32 -10.97 12.37
C ASN A 176 -5.87 -10.64 12.83
N PRO A 177 -5.07 -9.88 12.06
CA PRO A 177 -3.62 -9.78 12.23
C PRO A 177 -3.17 -9.10 13.54
N TRP A 178 -3.96 -8.16 14.07
CA TRP A 178 -3.67 -7.42 15.31
C TRP A 178 -3.37 -8.30 16.52
N PHE A 179 -3.98 -9.49 16.65
CA PHE A 179 -3.69 -10.37 17.78
C PHE A 179 -2.24 -10.92 17.74
N GLY A 180 -1.54 -10.82 16.62
CA GLY A 180 -0.11 -11.12 16.53
C GLY A 180 0.79 -10.08 17.21
N PHE A 181 0.28 -8.90 17.55
CA PHE A 181 1.07 -7.76 18.01
C PHE A 181 0.85 -7.43 19.49
N SER A 182 1.91 -7.54 20.27
CA SER A 182 1.93 -7.22 21.71
C SER A 182 1.72 -5.73 22.03
N ASN A 183 1.89 -4.85 21.04
CA ASN A 183 1.65 -3.41 21.16
C ASN A 183 0.23 -2.98 20.75
N VAL A 184 -0.66 -3.93 20.39
CA VAL A 184 -2.08 -3.66 20.10
C VAL A 184 -2.96 -4.23 21.23
N PRO A 185 -3.69 -3.39 21.99
CA PRO A 185 -4.54 -3.89 23.08
C PRO A 185 -5.66 -4.79 22.54
N THR A 186 -5.78 -6.03 23.05
CA THR A 186 -6.81 -6.98 22.57
C THR A 186 -8.23 -6.45 22.71
N SER A 187 -8.48 -5.52 23.64
CA SER A 187 -9.75 -4.81 23.81
C SER A 187 -10.16 -3.96 22.59
N THR A 188 -9.27 -3.65 21.64
CA THR A 188 -9.66 -2.99 20.38
C THR A 188 -10.32 -3.96 19.39
N ALA A 189 -10.17 -5.28 19.57
CA ALA A 189 -10.81 -6.28 18.73
C ALA A 189 -12.21 -6.63 19.26
N LYS A 190 -13.22 -5.98 18.70
CA LYS A 190 -14.64 -6.09 19.08
C LYS A 190 -15.35 -7.19 18.31
N THR A 191 -16.45 -7.69 18.85
CA THR A 191 -17.38 -8.55 18.11
C THR A 191 -18.19 -7.71 17.13
N PHE A 192 -18.62 -8.27 15.99
CA PHE A 192 -19.35 -7.49 14.99
C PHE A 192 -20.67 -6.89 15.50
N THR A 193 -21.30 -7.52 16.51
CA THR A 193 -22.47 -6.96 17.23
C THR A 193 -22.21 -5.64 17.96
N GLN A 194 -20.96 -5.22 18.10
CA GLN A 194 -20.56 -3.91 18.65
C GLN A 194 -20.32 -2.85 17.55
N PHE A 195 -20.45 -3.19 16.26
CA PHE A 195 -20.36 -2.23 15.16
C PHE A 195 -21.50 -1.20 15.30
N PRO A 196 -21.21 0.10 15.38
CA PRO A 196 -22.20 1.09 15.80
C PRO A 196 -23.20 1.38 14.68
N ALA A 197 -24.47 1.57 15.07
CA ALA A 197 -25.49 2.14 14.17
C ALA A 197 -25.38 3.68 14.06
N ASP A 198 -24.76 4.33 15.04
CA ASP A 198 -24.37 5.75 14.96
C ASP A 198 -22.90 5.83 14.52
N TYR A 199 -22.70 6.11 13.24
CA TYR A 199 -21.38 6.14 12.62
C TYR A 199 -20.50 7.31 13.10
N THR A 200 -21.06 8.33 13.77
CA THR A 200 -20.25 9.38 14.42
C THR A 200 -19.45 8.86 15.63
N THR A 201 -19.80 7.67 16.13
CA THR A 201 -19.12 6.98 17.23
C THR A 201 -18.08 5.95 16.78
N LEU A 202 -17.83 5.85 15.46
CA LEU A 202 -16.75 5.00 14.94
C LEU A 202 -15.37 5.53 15.38
N PRO A 203 -14.39 4.63 15.57
CA PRO A 203 -12.98 5.00 15.51
C PRO A 203 -12.62 5.68 14.19
N GLN A 204 -11.52 6.43 14.16
CA GLN A 204 -11.03 7.09 12.96
C GLN A 204 -10.58 6.10 11.87
N VAL A 205 -10.06 4.93 12.26
CA VAL A 205 -9.89 3.79 11.36
C VAL A 205 -10.44 2.53 12.00
N SER A 206 -11.29 1.83 11.26
CA SER A 206 -11.94 0.59 11.69
C SER A 206 -11.71 -0.51 10.65
N PHE A 207 -11.31 -1.70 11.08
CA PHE A 207 -11.40 -2.89 10.22
C PHE A 207 -12.68 -3.66 10.51
N VAL A 208 -13.30 -4.21 9.47
CA VAL A 208 -14.41 -5.15 9.55
C VAL A 208 -13.95 -6.45 8.91
N VAL A 209 -14.04 -7.54 9.67
CA VAL A 209 -13.68 -8.88 9.21
C VAL A 209 -14.94 -9.75 9.27
N PRO A 210 -15.50 -10.13 8.11
CA PRO A 210 -16.57 -11.11 8.05
C PRO A 210 -16.07 -12.51 8.46
N ASN A 211 -16.96 -13.47 8.60
CA ASN A 211 -16.60 -14.87 8.85
C ASN A 211 -16.36 -15.64 7.55
N LEU A 212 -15.84 -16.88 7.64
CA LEU A 212 -15.46 -17.73 6.49
C LEU A 212 -16.54 -17.93 5.41
N CYS A 213 -17.82 -17.69 5.72
CA CYS A 213 -18.88 -17.69 4.70
C CYS A 213 -19.16 -16.28 4.16
N SER A 214 -19.23 -15.29 5.06
CA SER A 214 -19.49 -13.90 4.70
C SER A 214 -18.34 -13.23 3.94
N ASP A 215 -17.09 -13.67 4.14
CA ASP A 215 -15.90 -13.15 3.46
C ASP A 215 -15.68 -13.74 2.05
N MET A 216 -16.49 -14.73 1.65
CA MET A 216 -16.41 -15.48 0.38
C MET A 216 -15.34 -16.60 0.32
N HIS A 217 -14.71 -16.98 1.45
CA HIS A 217 -13.77 -18.12 1.50
C HIS A 217 -14.47 -19.47 1.24
N ASP A 218 -15.49 -19.80 2.04
CA ASP A 218 -16.23 -21.07 2.00
C ASP A 218 -17.61 -20.95 1.30
N CYS A 219 -18.04 -19.73 0.96
CA CYS A 219 -19.35 -19.43 0.38
C CYS A 219 -19.24 -18.55 -0.87
N SER A 220 -20.34 -18.43 -1.64
CA SER A 220 -20.30 -17.73 -2.93
C SER A 220 -20.09 -16.22 -2.82
N VAL A 221 -19.54 -15.63 -3.89
CA VAL A 221 -19.48 -14.17 -4.14
C VAL A 221 -20.79 -13.46 -3.76
N SER A 222 -21.93 -14.03 -4.16
CA SER A 222 -23.26 -13.50 -3.89
C SER A 222 -23.69 -13.55 -2.43
N THR A 223 -23.14 -14.44 -1.62
CA THR A 223 -23.32 -14.46 -0.16
C THR A 223 -22.60 -13.27 0.46
N GLY A 224 -21.30 -13.08 0.15
CA GLY A 224 -20.52 -11.97 0.69
C GLY A 224 -20.97 -10.59 0.18
N ASP A 225 -21.41 -10.47 -1.08
CA ASP A 225 -21.97 -9.23 -1.63
C ASP A 225 -23.29 -8.84 -0.93
N THR A 226 -24.13 -9.84 -0.65
CA THR A 226 -25.36 -9.67 0.14
C THR A 226 -25.03 -9.30 1.59
N TRP A 227 -24.02 -9.94 2.20
CA TRP A 227 -23.56 -9.61 3.54
C TRP A 227 -23.04 -8.18 3.63
N LEU A 228 -22.18 -7.76 2.70
CA LEU A 228 -21.63 -6.41 2.61
C LEU A 228 -22.74 -5.37 2.53
N LYS A 229 -23.72 -5.61 1.66
CA LYS A 229 -24.89 -4.74 1.48
C LYS A 229 -25.71 -4.60 2.76
N ASN A 230 -25.99 -5.73 3.42
CA ASN A 230 -26.88 -5.76 4.59
C ASN A 230 -26.21 -5.14 5.84
N ASN A 231 -24.89 -5.35 6.00
CA ASN A 231 -24.18 -4.96 7.22
C ASN A 231 -23.46 -3.60 7.12
N LEU A 232 -22.87 -3.27 5.96
CA LEU A 232 -22.14 -2.01 5.76
C LEU A 232 -22.82 -1.05 4.77
N GLY A 233 -23.91 -1.43 4.11
CA GLY A 233 -24.54 -0.58 3.11
C GLY A 233 -25.14 0.72 3.64
N ALA A 234 -25.57 0.73 4.91
CA ALA A 234 -25.97 1.94 5.61
C ALA A 234 -24.76 2.87 5.90
N TYR A 235 -23.62 2.32 6.32
CA TYR A 235 -22.38 3.09 6.48
C TYR A 235 -21.90 3.65 5.13
N ALA A 236 -21.89 2.85 4.07
CA ALA A 236 -21.51 3.30 2.73
C ALA A 236 -22.37 4.50 2.28
N THR A 237 -23.69 4.40 2.46
CA THR A 237 -24.64 5.47 2.13
C THR A 237 -24.36 6.74 2.94
N TRP A 238 -24.16 6.60 4.26
CA TRP A 238 -23.83 7.70 5.16
C TRP A 238 -22.49 8.37 4.80
N ALA A 239 -21.47 7.57 4.46
CA ALA A 239 -20.14 8.03 4.10
C ALA A 239 -20.10 8.85 2.80
N LYS A 240 -21.15 8.89 1.97
CA LYS A 240 -21.22 9.80 0.80
C LYS A 240 -21.49 11.27 1.17
N THR A 241 -21.99 11.58 2.37
CA THR A 241 -22.30 12.96 2.80
C THR A 241 -21.58 13.40 4.07
N HIS A 242 -20.76 12.53 4.64
CA HIS A 242 -19.89 12.79 5.80
C HIS A 242 -18.44 12.54 5.36
N ASN A 243 -17.47 13.23 5.96
CA ASN A 243 -16.06 13.12 5.60
C ASN A 243 -15.52 11.73 6.01
N SER A 244 -15.76 10.71 5.19
CA SER A 244 -15.65 9.30 5.58
C SER A 244 -15.49 8.39 4.36
N LEU A 245 -14.92 7.20 4.60
CA LEU A 245 -14.47 6.30 3.54
C LEU A 245 -14.73 4.83 3.87
N LEU A 246 -15.44 4.12 3.00
CA LEU A 246 -15.45 2.66 2.93
C LEU A 246 -14.39 2.20 1.93
N VAL A 247 -13.51 1.30 2.34
CA VAL A 247 -12.61 0.52 1.46
C VAL A 247 -13.08 -0.93 1.47
N VAL A 248 -13.34 -1.49 0.29
CA VAL A 248 -13.63 -2.91 0.08
C VAL A 248 -12.45 -3.49 -0.67
N THR A 249 -11.73 -4.42 -0.06
CA THR A 249 -10.55 -5.09 -0.66
C THR A 249 -10.62 -6.60 -0.43
N PHE A 250 -9.73 -7.36 -1.08
CA PHE A 250 -9.60 -8.80 -0.89
C PHE A 250 -8.18 -9.16 -0.44
N ASP A 251 -8.02 -10.27 0.28
CA ASP A 251 -6.74 -10.71 0.84
C ASP A 251 -5.76 -11.23 -0.23
N GLU A 252 -6.23 -12.09 -1.13
CA GLU A 252 -5.53 -12.75 -2.24
C GLU A 252 -6.49 -13.15 -3.38
N ASP A 253 -5.94 -13.54 -4.54
CA ASP A 253 -6.74 -14.13 -5.62
C ASP A 253 -6.87 -15.66 -5.51
N ASN A 254 -7.68 -16.25 -6.40
CA ASN A 254 -7.88 -17.70 -6.45
C ASN A 254 -6.67 -18.51 -7.00
N ARG A 255 -5.46 -17.95 -6.97
CA ARG A 255 -4.18 -18.46 -7.51
C ARG A 255 -4.11 -18.55 -9.04
N LEU A 256 -5.05 -17.96 -9.77
CA LEU A 256 -5.17 -18.10 -11.24
C LEU A 256 -5.04 -16.78 -12.03
N SER A 257 -4.99 -15.62 -11.38
CA SER A 257 -4.97 -14.30 -12.05
C SER A 257 -3.79 -13.40 -11.66
N GLY A 258 -2.71 -14.00 -11.14
CA GLY A 258 -1.48 -13.29 -10.77
C GLY A 258 -1.61 -12.46 -9.49
N ASN A 259 -2.42 -12.92 -8.55
CA ASN A 259 -2.75 -12.27 -7.28
C ASN A 259 -3.41 -10.88 -7.41
N ARG A 260 -4.11 -10.64 -8.54
CA ARG A 260 -4.83 -9.37 -8.78
C ARG A 260 -6.20 -9.37 -8.12
N ILE A 261 -6.33 -8.59 -7.06
CA ILE A 261 -7.49 -8.50 -6.18
C ILE A 261 -8.47 -7.38 -6.60
N PRO A 262 -9.79 -7.51 -6.32
CA PRO A 262 -10.71 -6.38 -6.32
C PRO A 262 -10.36 -5.38 -5.21
N THR A 263 -10.22 -4.09 -5.54
CA THR A 263 -10.17 -3.02 -4.53
C THR A 263 -11.02 -1.83 -4.98
N VAL A 264 -12.03 -1.49 -4.17
CA VAL A 264 -13.05 -0.46 -4.41
C VAL A 264 -13.10 0.50 -3.22
N LEU A 265 -13.15 1.80 -3.50
CA LEU A 265 -13.19 2.86 -2.49
C LEU A 265 -14.47 3.68 -2.67
N TYR A 266 -15.18 4.00 -1.58
CA TYR A 266 -16.49 4.63 -1.63
C TYR A 266 -16.70 5.59 -0.46
N GLY A 267 -16.97 6.86 -0.74
CA GLY A 267 -17.19 7.88 0.27
C GLY A 267 -17.37 9.27 -0.34
N GLN A 268 -17.50 10.28 0.51
CA GLN A 268 -17.53 11.69 0.13
C GLN A 268 -16.23 12.14 -0.55
N PRO A 269 -15.01 11.80 -0.08
CA PRO A 269 -13.77 12.28 -0.70
C PRO A 269 -13.36 11.48 -1.94
N VAL A 270 -14.26 10.69 -2.53
CA VAL A 270 -13.99 9.83 -3.69
C VAL A 270 -14.78 10.30 -4.90
N THR A 271 -14.09 10.60 -6.01
CA THR A 271 -14.70 10.98 -7.28
C THR A 271 -15.51 9.81 -7.85
N PRO A 272 -16.85 9.93 -8.01
CA PRO A 272 -17.69 8.83 -8.46
C PRO A 272 -17.37 8.36 -9.89
N GLY A 273 -17.33 7.05 -10.10
CA GLY A 273 -17.02 6.41 -11.38
C GLY A 273 -15.54 6.47 -11.78
N SER A 274 -14.65 6.95 -10.89
CA SER A 274 -13.22 7.05 -11.18
C SER A 274 -12.51 5.69 -11.09
N SER A 275 -11.33 5.61 -11.69
CA SER A 275 -10.50 4.40 -11.64
C SER A 275 -9.04 4.73 -11.82
N SER A 276 -8.17 4.06 -11.06
CA SER A 276 -6.73 4.14 -11.28
C SER A 276 -6.20 2.89 -11.99
N ALA A 277 -5.23 3.10 -12.86
CA ALA A 277 -4.45 2.06 -13.54
C ALA A 277 -3.01 1.96 -13.00
N THR A 278 -2.65 2.78 -12.01
CA THR A 278 -1.42 2.62 -11.23
C THR A 278 -1.44 1.27 -10.52
N THR A 279 -0.32 0.54 -10.58
CA THR A 279 -0.15 -0.71 -9.82
C THR A 279 -0.10 -0.41 -8.32
N TYR A 280 -1.03 -0.97 -7.56
CA TYR A 280 -1.11 -0.86 -6.11
C TYR A 280 -1.04 -2.23 -5.43
N ASN A 281 -0.57 -2.27 -4.18
CA ASN A 281 -0.60 -3.47 -3.34
C ASN A 281 -1.10 -3.18 -1.90
N HIS A 282 -1.00 -4.16 -0.99
CA HIS A 282 -1.43 -4.01 0.40
C HIS A 282 -0.59 -2.97 1.16
N TYR A 283 0.69 -2.82 0.82
CA TYR A 283 1.54 -1.78 1.39
C TYR A 283 1.16 -0.36 0.92
N ASP A 284 0.75 -0.19 -0.34
CA ASP A 284 0.23 1.09 -0.84
C ASP A 284 -1.12 1.46 -0.20
N LEU A 285 -2.00 0.46 0.03
CA LEU A 285 -3.25 0.70 0.75
C LEU A 285 -2.98 1.06 2.22
N LEU A 286 -2.09 0.34 2.91
CA LEU A 286 -1.67 0.68 4.28
C LEU A 286 -1.09 2.10 4.34
N ARG A 287 -0.18 2.45 3.43
CA ARG A 287 0.39 3.79 3.29
C ARG A 287 -0.70 4.86 3.11
N THR A 288 -1.71 4.57 2.30
CA THR A 288 -2.85 5.47 2.11
C THR A 288 -3.64 5.66 3.40
N LEU A 289 -3.84 4.61 4.20
CA LEU A 289 -4.53 4.72 5.50
C LEU A 289 -3.73 5.57 6.49
N GLU A 290 -2.42 5.36 6.55
CA GLU A 290 -1.48 6.11 7.41
C GLU A 290 -1.42 7.60 7.02
N ASP A 291 -1.24 7.91 5.72
CA ASP A 291 -1.22 9.29 5.20
C ASP A 291 -2.59 9.98 5.33
N SER A 292 -3.72 9.26 5.16
CA SER A 292 -5.06 9.81 5.39
C SER A 292 -5.24 10.30 6.83
N GLN A 293 -4.57 9.64 7.78
CA GLN A 293 -4.54 10.00 9.19
C GLN A 293 -3.34 10.89 9.54
N GLY A 294 -2.67 11.48 8.54
CA GLY A 294 -1.56 12.42 8.74
C GLY A 294 -0.44 11.88 9.62
N LEU A 295 -0.20 10.56 9.56
CA LEU A 295 0.91 9.94 10.28
C LEU A 295 2.23 10.29 9.57
N SER A 296 3.24 10.68 10.34
CA SER A 296 4.58 10.99 9.82
C SER A 296 5.55 9.80 9.89
N THR A 297 5.03 8.63 10.28
CA THR A 297 5.69 7.32 10.24
C THR A 297 4.72 6.32 9.63
N HIS A 298 5.28 5.24 9.10
CA HIS A 298 4.59 4.28 8.26
C HIS A 298 5.14 2.88 8.56
N ALA A 299 4.28 1.88 8.70
CA ALA A 299 4.71 0.55 9.14
C ALA A 299 5.41 -0.23 8.02
N GLY A 300 6.57 -0.82 8.32
CA GLY A 300 7.29 -1.73 7.42
C GLY A 300 7.53 -1.16 6.02
N ASN A 301 7.10 -1.89 4.99
CA ASN A 301 7.24 -1.49 3.58
C ASN A 301 6.38 -0.26 3.19
N ALA A 302 5.38 0.13 3.99
CA ALA A 302 4.54 1.29 3.70
C ALA A 302 5.34 2.60 3.69
N ALA A 303 6.42 2.69 4.45
CA ALA A 303 7.38 3.82 4.42
C ALA A 303 7.98 4.06 3.03
N SER A 304 8.14 3.00 2.23
CA SER A 304 8.62 3.04 0.83
C SER A 304 7.53 2.87 -0.23
N ALA A 305 6.29 2.60 0.20
CA ALA A 305 5.13 2.53 -0.68
C ALA A 305 4.64 3.95 -1.07
N LYS A 306 3.66 4.00 -1.96
CA LYS A 306 3.04 5.23 -2.48
C LYS A 306 1.58 5.28 -2.07
N ASP A 307 1.02 6.48 -2.04
CA ASP A 307 -0.39 6.71 -1.83
C ASP A 307 -1.24 6.33 -3.06
N ILE A 308 -2.45 5.85 -2.77
CA ILE A 308 -3.51 5.73 -3.78
C ILE A 308 -3.89 7.14 -4.23
N SER A 309 -3.91 7.35 -5.54
CA SER A 309 -4.04 8.67 -6.15
C SER A 309 -4.79 8.59 -7.49
N GLY A 310 -5.27 9.75 -7.97
CA GLY A 310 -6.08 9.86 -9.20
C GLY A 310 -7.57 9.49 -9.04
N ILE A 311 -8.04 9.22 -7.81
CA ILE A 311 -9.43 8.84 -7.51
C ILE A 311 -10.16 9.77 -6.54
N TRP A 312 -9.45 10.66 -5.86
CA TRP A 312 -10.02 11.54 -4.83
C TRP A 312 -10.84 12.68 -5.45
N ALA A 313 -11.80 13.19 -4.68
CA ALA A 313 -12.45 14.47 -4.97
C ALA A 313 -11.52 15.63 -4.59
N SER A 314 -11.71 16.79 -5.22
CA SER A 314 -10.97 18.05 -4.96
C SER A 314 -11.87 19.11 -4.34
#